data_AF-A0A7V1HX40-F1
#
_entry.id   AF-A0A7V1HX40-F1
#
_cell.length_a   1.000
_cell.length_b   1.000
_cell.length_c   1.000
_cell.angle_alpha   90.00
_cell.angle_beta   90.00
_cell.angle_gamma   90.00
#
_symmetry.space_group_name_H-M   'P 1'
#
loop_
_entity.id
_entity.type
_entity.pdbx_description
1 polymer ?
#
loop_
_entity_poly.entity_id
_entity_poly.type
_entity_poly.pdbx_seq_one_letter_code
_entity_poly.pdbx_strand_id
1 'polypeptide(L)'
;MDNKKQKNNTDTMTKSRKIDEEVKEAYSWWGNALVAIRRSRIKTWKGVAILAFVAGSVSALVLNVSMKIQTTSNASGETATLALNPSSITVTQGETFTVDVILNTNNNNVVATRAIVDYNTDNFTLTGWDTTNSSFSVDNSCTYNSKPCEIVENNTTDGKISVTLSKPSPGVNTGSGEVV
;
A
#
# COMPACT_ATOMS: atom_id res chain seq x y z
N MET A 1 71.29 -31.91 43.54
CA MET A 1 69.83 -31.93 43.32
C MET A 1 69.43 -30.51 42.97
N ASP A 2 69.56 -30.17 41.69
CA ASP A 2 69.28 -28.84 41.17
C ASP A 2 68.10 -28.94 40.21
N ASN A 3 67.01 -28.25 40.53
CA ASN A 3 65.98 -27.96 39.54
C ASN A 3 65.31 -26.61 39.88
N LYS A 4 65.96 -25.55 39.39
CA LYS A 4 65.29 -24.26 39.15
C LYS A 4 64.29 -24.46 38.01
N LYS A 5 63.01 -24.20 38.29
CA LYS A 5 62.08 -23.73 37.25
C LYS A 5 61.40 -22.44 37.72
N GLN A 6 61.82 -21.36 37.09
CA GLN A 6 61.11 -20.10 37.01
C GLN A 6 59.71 -20.32 36.41
N LYS A 7 58.70 -19.64 36.95
CA LYS A 7 57.62 -19.10 36.11
C LYS A 7 57.45 -17.64 36.47
N ASN A 8 57.75 -16.82 35.46
CA ASN A 8 57.81 -15.38 35.49
C ASN A 8 56.43 -14.76 35.70
N ASN A 9 56.43 -13.60 36.36
CA ASN A 9 55.37 -12.61 36.34
C ASN A 9 54.86 -12.36 34.92
N THR A 10 53.54 -12.32 34.76
CA THR A 10 52.91 -11.65 33.64
C THR A 10 51.89 -10.68 34.19
N ASP A 11 52.33 -9.44 34.40
CA ASP A 11 51.46 -8.28 34.38
C ASP A 11 50.73 -8.26 33.03
N THR A 12 49.43 -8.49 33.05
CA THR A 12 48.56 -8.08 31.93
C THR A 12 47.64 -7.00 32.45
N MET A 13 48.07 -5.73 32.28
CA MET A 13 47.15 -4.60 32.21
C MET A 13 46.19 -4.88 31.04
N THR A 14 45.00 -5.39 31.36
CA THR A 14 43.93 -5.57 30.38
C THR A 14 43.47 -4.17 29.95
N LYS A 15 44.00 -3.70 28.83
CA LYS A 15 43.63 -2.43 28.21
C LYS A 15 42.13 -2.45 27.92
N SER A 16 41.37 -1.72 28.72
CA SER A 16 39.92 -1.51 28.54
C SER A 16 39.67 -1.00 27.12
N ARG A 17 38.73 -1.61 26.40
CA ARG A 17 38.38 -1.18 25.05
C ARG A 17 37.54 0.10 25.16
N LYS A 18 37.64 1.00 24.18
CA LYS A 18 36.83 2.24 24.15
C LYS A 18 35.32 1.98 24.29
N ILE A 19 34.83 0.86 23.75
CA ILE A 19 33.43 0.43 23.86
C ILE A 19 33.06 0.12 25.31
N ASP A 20 33.96 -0.51 26.07
CA ASP A 20 33.73 -0.84 27.48
C ASP A 20 33.75 0.43 28.37
N GLU A 21 34.40 1.51 27.91
CA GLU A 21 34.42 2.82 28.58
C GLU A 21 33.12 3.61 28.33
N GLU A 22 32.64 3.65 27.09
CA GLU A 22 31.36 4.29 26.73
C GLU A 22 30.13 3.57 27.32
N VAL A 23 30.14 2.23 27.36
CA VAL A 23 29.07 1.44 27.98
C VAL A 23 29.02 1.65 29.49
N LYS A 24 30.17 1.91 30.13
CA LYS A 24 30.25 2.18 31.57
C LYS A 24 29.72 3.58 31.91
N GLU A 25 29.95 4.58 31.06
CA GLU A 25 29.30 5.88 31.18
C GLU A 25 27.77 5.79 31.01
N ALA A 26 27.30 5.02 30.02
CA ALA A 26 25.86 4.83 29.81
C ALA A 26 25.17 4.15 31.02
N TYR A 27 25.79 3.10 31.58
CA TYR A 27 25.27 2.42 32.78
C TYR A 27 25.31 3.30 34.04
N SER A 28 26.39 4.08 34.21
CA SER A 28 26.53 5.04 35.31
C SER A 28 25.47 6.14 35.25
N TRP A 29 25.21 6.68 34.05
CA TRP A 29 24.20 7.71 33.84
C TRP A 29 22.78 7.20 34.12
N TRP A 30 22.43 6.01 33.62
CA TRP A 30 21.13 5.37 33.90
C TRP A 30 20.95 5.00 35.38
N GLY A 31 22.00 4.50 36.03
CA GLY A 31 21.99 4.20 37.46
C GLY A 31 21.76 5.45 38.32
N ASN A 32 22.45 6.54 38.00
CA ASN A 32 22.27 7.83 38.70
C ASN A 32 20.89 8.45 38.43
N ALA A 33 20.36 8.31 37.21
CA ALA A 33 19.01 8.76 36.88
C ALA A 33 17.94 7.99 37.68
N LEU A 34 18.08 6.67 37.82
CA LEU A 34 17.15 5.83 38.60
C LEU A 34 17.25 6.07 40.11
N VAL A 35 18.44 6.32 40.64
CA VAL A 35 18.64 6.63 42.06
C VAL A 35 18.12 8.03 42.41
N ALA A 36 18.26 9.02 41.52
CA ALA A 36 17.73 10.37 41.72
C ALA A 36 16.19 10.41 41.78
N ILE A 37 15.51 9.54 41.03
CA ILE A 37 14.05 9.43 41.06
C ILE A 37 13.56 8.93 42.44
N ARG A 38 14.34 8.08 43.13
CA ARG A 38 13.94 7.45 44.40
C ARG A 38 13.81 8.43 45.58
N ARG A 39 14.25 9.70 45.45
CA ARG A 39 14.20 10.71 46.52
C ARG A 39 13.62 12.08 46.15
N SER A 40 13.05 12.24 44.96
CA SER A 40 12.31 13.49 44.70
C SER A 40 10.90 13.37 45.31
N ARG A 41 10.64 14.10 46.40
CA ARG A 41 9.26 14.42 46.80
C ARG A 41 8.71 15.36 45.75
N ILE A 42 8.29 14.81 44.61
CA ILE A 42 7.62 15.58 43.58
C ILE A 42 6.34 16.11 44.24
N LYS A 43 6.25 17.43 44.39
CA LYS A 43 5.00 18.06 44.84
C LYS A 43 3.90 17.58 43.89
N THR A 44 2.80 17.04 44.42
CA THR A 44 1.73 16.38 43.66
C THR A 44 1.33 17.14 42.39
N TRP A 45 1.32 18.48 42.46
CA TRP A 45 1.07 19.37 41.31
C TRP A 45 2.02 19.18 40.12
N LYS A 46 3.33 19.01 40.37
CA LYS A 46 4.33 18.75 39.32
C LYS A 46 4.16 17.36 38.70
N GLY A 47 3.71 16.38 39.50
CA GLY A 47 3.39 15.04 39.00
C GLY A 47 2.18 15.04 38.06
N VAL A 48 1.12 15.76 38.44
CA VAL A 48 -0.07 15.95 37.60
C VAL A 48 0.28 16.66 36.28
N ALA A 49 1.14 17.67 36.33
CA ALA A 49 1.57 18.39 35.13
C ALA A 49 2.32 17.50 34.12
N ILE A 50 3.23 16.64 34.59
CA ILE A 50 3.96 15.70 33.73
C ILE A 50 3.01 14.67 33.13
N LEU A 51 2.08 14.15 33.93
CA LEU A 51 1.13 13.14 33.48
C LEU A 51 0.16 13.69 32.42
N ALA A 52 -0.31 14.94 32.60
CA ALA A 52 -1.13 15.64 31.62
C ALA A 52 -0.38 15.92 30.31
N PHE A 53 0.90 16.29 30.39
CA PHE A 53 1.74 16.52 29.20
C PHE A 53 1.93 15.23 28.39
N VAL A 54 2.24 14.12 29.06
CA VAL A 54 2.38 12.81 28.41
C VAL A 54 1.05 12.36 27.79
N ALA A 55 -0.06 12.45 28.53
CA ALA A 55 -1.38 12.09 28.00
C ALA A 55 -1.80 12.95 26.78
N GLY A 56 -1.52 14.26 26.81
CA GLY A 56 -1.77 15.16 25.68
C GLY A 56 -0.93 14.82 24.45
N SER A 57 0.36 14.49 24.65
CA SER A 57 1.26 14.11 23.55
C SER A 57 0.83 12.81 22.86
N VAL A 58 0.40 11.80 23.62
CA VAL A 58 -0.12 10.53 23.08
C VAL A 58 -1.43 10.77 22.33
N SER A 59 -2.32 11.60 22.88
CA SER A 59 -3.59 11.94 22.22
C SER A 59 -3.37 12.66 20.88
N ALA A 60 -2.41 13.59 20.82
CA ALA A 60 -2.06 14.30 19.59
C ALA A 60 -1.49 13.35 18.52
N LEU A 61 -0.68 12.36 18.91
CA LEU A 61 -0.15 11.35 17.99
C LEU A 61 -1.27 10.47 17.39
N VAL A 62 -2.22 10.02 18.22
CA VAL A 62 -3.37 9.21 17.76
C VAL A 62 -4.22 9.98 16.76
N LEU A 63 -4.52 11.25 17.03
CA LEU A 63 -5.27 12.11 16.10
C LEU A 63 -4.54 12.32 14.77
N ASN A 64 -3.21 12.44 14.78
CA ASN A 64 -2.41 12.64 13.57
C ASN A 64 -2.37 11.38 12.68
N VAL A 65 -2.24 10.19 13.28
CA VAL A 65 -2.32 8.92 12.54
C VAL A 65 -3.74 8.70 11.96
N SER A 66 -4.79 9.06 12.70
CA SER A 66 -6.17 8.93 12.23
C SER A 66 -6.47 9.84 11.03
N MET A 67 -5.87 11.04 10.95
CA MET A 67 -6.07 11.97 9.83
C MET A 67 -5.35 11.53 8.54
N LYS A 68 -4.31 10.68 8.63
CA LYS A 68 -3.65 10.09 7.45
C LYS A 68 -4.39 8.88 6.87
N ILE A 69 -5.33 8.29 7.61
CA ILE A 69 -6.16 7.17 7.12
C ILE A 69 -7.39 7.66 6.35
N GLN A 70 -7.79 8.92 6.52
CA GLN A 70 -8.96 9.52 5.84
C GLN A 70 -8.61 10.51 4.71
N THR A 71 -7.40 10.48 4.16
CA THR A 71 -7.14 11.13 2.87
C THR A 71 -7.64 10.25 1.72
N THR A 72 -8.92 9.87 1.75
CA THR A 72 -9.67 9.64 0.52
C THR A 72 -10.11 11.01 0.05
N SER A 73 -9.38 11.59 -0.92
CA SER A 73 -9.80 12.82 -1.58
C SER A 73 -11.19 12.58 -2.19
N ASN A 74 -12.24 13.11 -1.56
CA ASN A 74 -13.48 13.39 -2.26
C ASN A 74 -13.25 14.60 -3.16
N ALA A 75 -12.49 14.39 -4.24
CA ALA A 75 -12.56 15.30 -5.37
C ALA A 75 -13.98 15.17 -5.92
N SER A 76 -14.76 16.25 -5.84
CA SER A 76 -15.89 16.50 -6.74
C SER A 76 -15.30 16.68 -8.15
N GLY A 77 -14.72 15.62 -8.69
CA GLY A 77 -14.07 15.56 -9.98
C GLY A 77 -15.03 14.95 -10.99
N GLU A 78 -14.85 15.37 -12.23
CA GLU A 78 -15.33 14.72 -13.45
C GLU A 78 -15.63 13.22 -13.25
N THR A 79 -16.90 12.83 -13.35
CA THR A 79 -17.34 11.46 -13.09
C THR A 79 -17.50 10.71 -14.41
N ALA A 80 -16.84 9.56 -14.55
CA ALA A 80 -17.13 8.58 -15.59
C ALA A 80 -17.76 7.33 -14.95
N THR A 81 -18.57 6.61 -15.71
CA THR A 81 -19.25 5.39 -15.24
C THR A 81 -18.97 4.23 -16.18
N LEU A 82 -18.77 3.05 -15.60
CA LEU A 82 -18.75 1.78 -16.32
C LEU A 82 -20.04 1.01 -16.01
N ALA A 83 -20.61 0.38 -17.03
CA ALA A 83 -21.78 -0.47 -16.91
C ALA A 83 -21.61 -1.75 -17.74
N LEU A 84 -22.30 -2.81 -17.35
CA LEU A 84 -22.37 -4.04 -18.13
C LEU A 84 -23.59 -4.00 -19.05
N ASN A 85 -23.43 -4.48 -20.28
CA ASN A 85 -24.51 -4.64 -21.24
C ASN A 85 -24.46 -6.04 -21.88
N PRO A 86 -25.49 -6.88 -21.73
CA PRO A 86 -26.68 -6.66 -20.91
C PRO A 86 -26.33 -6.63 -19.42
N SER A 87 -27.07 -5.85 -18.63
CA SER A 87 -26.92 -5.81 -17.17
C SER A 87 -27.46 -7.06 -16.47
N SER A 88 -28.30 -7.83 -17.18
CA SER A 88 -28.80 -9.13 -16.74
C SER A 88 -29.16 -9.97 -17.96
N ILE A 89 -28.81 -11.25 -17.92
CA ILE A 89 -29.18 -12.24 -18.94
C ILE A 89 -29.50 -13.57 -18.26
N THR A 90 -30.47 -14.29 -18.81
CA THR A 90 -30.76 -15.68 -18.43
C THR A 90 -30.33 -16.57 -19.57
N VAL A 91 -29.43 -17.51 -19.28
CA VAL A 91 -28.88 -18.47 -20.26
C VAL A 91 -29.07 -19.89 -19.76
N THR A 92 -29.13 -20.84 -20.68
CA THR A 92 -29.17 -22.27 -20.33
C THR A 92 -27.76 -22.84 -20.21
N GLN A 93 -27.61 -23.93 -19.44
CA GLN A 93 -26.30 -24.54 -19.24
C GLN A 93 -25.72 -25.04 -20.57
N GLY A 94 -24.47 -24.65 -20.86
CA GLY A 94 -23.77 -25.00 -22.09
C GLY A 94 -23.85 -23.94 -23.19
N GLU A 95 -24.69 -22.91 -23.04
CA GLU A 95 -24.69 -21.76 -23.94
C GLU A 95 -23.54 -20.79 -23.66
N THR A 96 -23.09 -20.09 -24.70
CA THR A 96 -22.16 -18.96 -24.59
C THR A 96 -22.94 -17.66 -24.73
N PHE A 97 -22.56 -16.66 -23.94
CA PHE A 97 -23.10 -15.31 -24.04
C PHE A 97 -21.97 -14.29 -23.92
N THR A 98 -22.23 -13.08 -24.40
CA THR A 98 -21.31 -11.95 -24.34
C THR A 98 -21.86 -10.90 -23.38
N VAL A 99 -20.97 -10.24 -22.66
CA VAL A 99 -21.28 -9.09 -21.82
C VAL A 99 -20.28 -8.00 -22.16
N ASP A 100 -20.78 -6.90 -22.69
CA ASP A 100 -19.97 -5.74 -23.05
C ASP A 100 -19.78 -4.87 -21.80
N VAL A 101 -18.61 -4.23 -21.71
CA VAL A 101 -18.34 -3.18 -20.73
C VAL A 101 -18.48 -1.83 -21.43
N ILE A 102 -19.47 -1.04 -21.02
CA ILE A 102 -19.79 0.27 -21.60
C ILE A 102 -19.29 1.39 -20.68
N LEU A 103 -18.49 2.29 -21.25
CA LEU A 103 -18.00 3.52 -20.64
C LEU A 103 -18.87 4.71 -21.05
N ASN A 104 -19.34 5.46 -20.07
CA ASN A 104 -19.84 6.82 -20.27
C ASN A 104 -18.90 7.78 -19.54
N THR A 105 -18.23 8.65 -20.30
CA THR A 105 -17.27 9.62 -19.74
C THR A 105 -17.95 10.87 -19.20
N ASN A 106 -19.27 11.03 -19.39
CA ASN A 106 -20.07 12.21 -19.05
C ASN A 106 -19.42 13.51 -19.54
N ASN A 107 -19.01 13.53 -20.81
CA ASN A 107 -18.30 14.63 -21.48
C ASN A 107 -16.88 14.93 -20.97
N ASN A 108 -16.34 14.07 -20.11
CA ASN A 108 -14.97 14.20 -19.62
C ASN A 108 -13.99 13.42 -20.50
N ASN A 109 -12.73 13.81 -20.42
CA ASN A 109 -11.63 13.21 -21.14
C ASN A 109 -11.00 12.08 -20.31
N VAL A 110 -11.22 10.83 -20.71
CA VAL A 110 -10.73 9.65 -20.00
C VAL A 110 -9.54 9.05 -20.76
N VAL A 111 -8.35 9.12 -20.16
CA VAL A 111 -7.10 8.61 -20.79
C VAL A 111 -6.85 7.13 -20.51
N ALA A 112 -7.48 6.57 -19.48
CA ALA A 112 -7.35 5.17 -19.13
C ALA A 112 -8.62 4.66 -18.46
N THR A 113 -8.93 3.38 -18.68
CA THR A 113 -9.97 2.65 -17.97
C THR A 113 -9.43 1.31 -17.50
N ARG A 114 -10.01 0.81 -16.41
CA ARG A 114 -9.80 -0.56 -15.93
C ARG A 114 -11.15 -1.18 -15.62
N ALA A 115 -11.53 -2.17 -16.39
CA ALA A 115 -12.70 -3.00 -16.13
C ALA A 115 -12.25 -4.27 -15.40
N ILE A 116 -12.91 -4.59 -14.29
CA ILE A 116 -12.70 -5.83 -13.55
C ILE A 116 -14.05 -6.55 -13.50
N VAL A 117 -14.09 -7.76 -14.05
CA VAL A 117 -15.27 -8.62 -14.06
C VAL A 117 -14.95 -9.87 -13.25
N ASP A 118 -15.72 -10.05 -12.18
CA ASP A 118 -15.68 -11.24 -11.33
C ASP A 118 -16.88 -12.14 -11.70
N TYR A 119 -16.64 -13.44 -11.79
CA TYR A 119 -17.63 -14.46 -12.14
C TYR A 119 -17.46 -15.71 -11.26
N ASN A 120 -18.54 -16.44 -11.04
CA ASN A 120 -18.49 -17.71 -10.30
C ASN A 120 -17.99 -18.84 -11.22
N THR A 121 -16.82 -19.40 -10.93
CA THR A 121 -16.18 -20.48 -11.71
C THR A 121 -16.93 -21.81 -11.67
N ASP A 122 -17.79 -22.03 -10.67
CA ASP A 122 -18.62 -23.23 -10.60
C ASP A 122 -19.76 -23.20 -11.64
N ASN A 123 -20.15 -22.01 -12.07
CA ASN A 123 -21.29 -21.78 -12.98
C ASN A 123 -20.86 -21.30 -14.37
N PHE A 124 -19.77 -20.55 -14.45
CA PHE A 124 -19.33 -19.87 -15.67
C PHE A 124 -17.86 -20.16 -15.97
N THR A 125 -17.55 -20.25 -17.27
CA THR A 125 -16.19 -20.32 -17.78
C THR A 125 -15.99 -19.20 -18.78
N LEU A 126 -14.96 -18.38 -18.57
CA LEU A 126 -14.58 -17.35 -19.52
C LEU A 126 -14.02 -17.99 -20.79
N THR A 127 -14.68 -17.76 -21.92
CA THR A 127 -14.27 -18.31 -23.23
C THR A 127 -13.30 -17.39 -23.98
N GLY A 128 -13.37 -16.09 -23.76
CA GLY A 128 -12.52 -15.08 -24.40
C GLY A 128 -12.93 -13.66 -24.03
N TRP A 129 -12.23 -12.69 -24.61
CA TRP A 129 -12.52 -11.26 -24.54
C TRP A 129 -12.14 -10.61 -25.89
N ASP A 130 -12.75 -9.47 -26.22
CA ASP A 130 -12.45 -8.74 -27.46
C ASP A 130 -12.34 -7.24 -27.16
N THR A 131 -11.24 -6.60 -27.55
CA THR A 131 -11.01 -5.15 -27.40
C THR A 131 -10.99 -4.42 -28.74
N THR A 132 -11.28 -5.13 -29.84
CA THR A 132 -11.12 -4.62 -31.21
C THR A 132 -11.95 -3.37 -31.45
N ASN A 133 -13.20 -3.34 -30.96
CA ASN A 133 -14.13 -2.22 -31.12
C ASN A 133 -14.08 -1.21 -29.97
N SER A 134 -13.10 -1.33 -29.08
CA SER A 134 -12.98 -0.45 -27.93
C SER A 134 -12.84 1.01 -28.36
N SER A 135 -13.47 1.91 -27.61
CA SER A 135 -13.32 3.36 -27.78
C SER A 135 -11.87 3.82 -27.54
N PHE A 136 -11.08 3.02 -26.82
CA PHE A 136 -9.65 3.24 -26.62
C PHE A 136 -8.80 2.77 -27.80
N SER A 137 -9.35 2.06 -28.79
CA SER A 137 -8.61 1.56 -29.96
C SER A 137 -8.57 2.59 -31.11
N VAL A 138 -9.58 3.46 -31.21
CA VAL A 138 -9.68 4.48 -32.27
C VAL A 138 -8.58 5.54 -32.12
N ASP A 139 -7.83 5.80 -33.18
CA ASP A 139 -6.72 6.79 -33.24
C ASP A 139 -5.74 6.67 -32.06
N ASN A 140 -5.50 5.45 -31.58
CA ASN A 140 -4.64 5.22 -30.42
C ASN A 140 -3.18 5.05 -30.84
N SER A 141 -2.37 6.07 -30.56
CA SER A 141 -0.91 6.03 -30.75
C SER A 141 -0.16 5.44 -29.55
N CYS A 142 -0.87 5.03 -28.48
CA CYS A 142 -0.25 4.49 -27.29
C CYS A 142 0.38 3.14 -27.59
N THR A 143 1.70 3.08 -27.39
CA THR A 143 2.47 1.83 -27.49
C THR A 143 3.32 1.67 -26.24
N TYR A 144 3.27 0.48 -25.64
CA TYR A 144 4.11 0.07 -24.52
C TYR A 144 4.75 -1.28 -24.86
N ASN A 145 6.07 -1.36 -24.85
CA ASN A 145 6.83 -2.56 -25.26
C ASN A 145 6.40 -3.10 -26.65
N SER A 146 6.22 -2.20 -27.62
CA SER A 146 5.79 -2.51 -29.00
C SER A 146 4.41 -3.16 -29.11
N LYS A 147 3.57 -3.07 -28.07
CA LYS A 147 2.17 -3.49 -28.07
C LYS A 147 1.26 -2.29 -27.84
N PRO A 148 -0.02 -2.36 -28.26
CA PRO A 148 -1.03 -1.39 -27.81
C PRO A 148 -1.03 -1.29 -26.28
N CYS A 149 -1.38 -0.13 -25.74
CA CYS A 149 -1.47 0.07 -24.29
C CYS A 149 -2.70 -0.63 -23.68
N GLU A 150 -2.66 -1.95 -23.74
CA GLU A 150 -3.62 -2.90 -23.23
C GLU A 150 -2.91 -3.84 -22.25
N ILE A 151 -3.52 -4.01 -21.08
CA ILE A 151 -3.08 -5.00 -20.08
C ILE A 151 -4.29 -5.84 -19.73
N VAL A 152 -4.22 -7.13 -20.05
CA VAL A 152 -5.23 -8.11 -19.67
C VAL A 152 -4.63 -9.09 -18.66
N GLU A 153 -5.25 -9.16 -17.50
CA GLU A 153 -4.95 -10.11 -16.44
C GLU A 153 -6.16 -11.04 -16.28
N ASN A 154 -6.00 -12.30 -16.64
CA ASN A 154 -7.03 -13.33 -16.47
C ASN A 154 -6.58 -14.31 -15.39
N ASN A 155 -7.37 -14.41 -14.32
CA ASN A 155 -7.23 -15.42 -13.29
C ASN A 155 -8.47 -16.31 -13.29
N THR A 156 -8.35 -17.43 -14.00
CA THR A 156 -9.45 -18.40 -14.15
C THR A 156 -9.73 -19.19 -12.88
N THR A 157 -8.80 -19.21 -11.90
CA THR A 157 -9.00 -19.91 -10.62
C THR A 157 -9.87 -19.09 -9.68
N ASP A 158 -9.67 -17.78 -9.66
CA ASP A 158 -10.44 -16.84 -8.82
C ASP A 158 -11.67 -16.28 -9.55
N GLY A 159 -11.91 -16.69 -10.80
CA GLY A 159 -13.05 -16.24 -11.60
C GLY A 159 -12.99 -14.75 -11.92
N LYS A 160 -11.82 -14.24 -12.33
CA LYS A 160 -11.62 -12.81 -12.51
C LYS A 160 -10.87 -12.48 -13.79
N ILE A 161 -11.39 -11.53 -14.55
CA ILE A 161 -10.68 -10.86 -15.64
C ILE A 161 -10.58 -9.36 -15.38
N SER A 162 -9.39 -8.80 -15.57
CA SER A 162 -9.11 -7.38 -15.48
C SER A 162 -8.54 -6.90 -16.81
N VAL A 163 -9.25 -6.01 -17.49
CA VAL A 163 -8.81 -5.39 -18.74
C VAL A 163 -8.54 -3.91 -18.50
N THR A 164 -7.30 -3.48 -18.76
CA THR A 164 -6.90 -2.07 -18.68
C THR A 164 -6.57 -1.58 -20.08
N LEU A 165 -7.21 -0.50 -20.50
CA LEU A 165 -6.96 0.15 -21.78
C LEU A 165 -6.59 1.60 -21.54
N SER A 166 -5.67 2.13 -22.34
CA SER A 166 -5.31 3.55 -22.29
C SER A 166 -4.98 4.13 -23.65
N LYS A 167 -5.21 5.44 -23.78
CA LYS A 167 -4.95 6.27 -24.95
C LYS A 167 -4.41 7.63 -24.49
N PRO A 168 -3.46 8.27 -25.20
CA PRO A 168 -2.89 9.55 -24.80
C PRO A 168 -3.95 10.67 -24.87
N SER A 169 -3.67 11.82 -24.24
CA SER A 169 -4.56 12.99 -24.27
C SER A 169 -4.93 13.41 -25.70
N PRO A 170 -6.18 13.83 -25.96
CA PRO A 170 -7.21 14.16 -24.97
C PRO A 170 -7.96 12.93 -24.39
N GLY A 171 -7.61 11.70 -24.77
CA GLY A 171 -8.28 10.49 -24.30
C GLY A 171 -9.59 10.21 -25.05
N VAL A 172 -10.44 9.41 -24.42
CA VAL A 172 -11.79 9.07 -24.90
C VAL A 172 -12.80 10.03 -24.28
N ASN A 173 -13.73 10.52 -25.10
CA ASN A 173 -14.85 11.33 -24.66
C ASN A 173 -16.12 10.84 -25.37
N THR A 174 -16.96 10.10 -24.66
CA THR A 174 -18.14 9.42 -25.23
C THR A 174 -19.22 9.23 -24.19
N GLY A 175 -20.48 9.32 -24.61
CA GLY A 175 -21.64 8.99 -23.77
C GLY A 175 -21.94 7.49 -23.68
N SER A 176 -21.39 6.68 -24.58
CA SER A 176 -21.61 5.22 -24.64
C SER A 176 -20.54 4.57 -25.51
N GLY A 177 -19.35 4.36 -24.95
CA GLY A 177 -18.24 3.71 -25.62
C GLY A 177 -18.05 2.28 -25.14
N GLU A 178 -17.90 1.35 -26.07
CA GLU A 178 -17.47 -0.01 -25.74
C GLU A 178 -16.03 -0.01 -25.24
N VAL A 179 -15.74 -0.87 -24.26
CA VAL A 179 -14.41 -1.06 -23.67
C VAL A 179 -13.88 -2.45 -24.02
N VAL A 180 -14.68 -3.48 -23.76
CA VAL A 180 -14.45 -4.93 -23.90
C VAL A 180 -15.79 -5.60 -24.22
#